data_AF-A0A8T4MR53-F1
#
_entry.id   AF-A0A8T4MR53-F1
#
_cell.length_a   1.000
_cell.length_b   1.000
_cell.length_c   1.000
_cell.angle_alpha   90.00
_cell.angle_beta   90.00
_cell.angle_gamma   90.00
#
_symmetry.space_group_name_H-M   'P 1'
#
loop_
_entity.id
_entity.type
_entity.pdbx_description
1 polymer ?
#
loop_
_entity_poly.entity_id
_entity_poly.type
_entity_poly.pdbx_seq_one_letter_code
_entity_poly.pdbx_strand_id
1 'polypeptide(L)'
;MQVSILKKEIEDIKNRNKRVELDKLWETSFTRKVLIAILTYIVIVIFFYFAELPRPFVNSIVPSLAFVLSTLTLNLFKKSG
;
A
#
# COMPACT_ATOMS: atom_id res chain seq x y z
N MET A 1 -20.32 17.59 37.88
CA MET A 1 -19.19 18.43 37.42
C MET A 1 -18.07 17.62 36.75
N GLN A 2 -17.65 16.46 37.29
CA GLN A 2 -16.63 15.61 36.64
C GLN A 2 -17.12 14.90 35.36
N VAL A 3 -18.38 14.45 35.33
CA VAL A 3 -18.96 13.75 34.17
C VAL A 3 -19.03 14.61 32.90
N SER A 4 -19.25 15.92 33.04
CA SER A 4 -19.27 16.85 31.90
C SER A 4 -17.89 17.10 31.31
N ILE A 5 -16.84 17.06 32.15
CA ILE A 5 -15.45 17.21 31.71
C ILE A 5 -15.03 15.96 30.92
N LEU A 6 -15.33 14.78 31.47
CA LEU A 6 -15.06 13.49 30.81
C LEU A 6 -15.77 13.35 29.46
N LYS A 7 -17.03 13.81 29.34
CA LYS A 7 -17.74 13.81 28.04
C LYS A 7 -17.02 14.66 26.99
N LYS A 8 -16.50 15.82 27.40
CA LYS A 8 -15.80 16.74 26.51
C LYS A 8 -14.47 16.16 26.02
N GLU A 9 -13.71 15.56 26.93
CA GLU A 9 -12.47 14.84 26.59
C GLU A 9 -12.72 13.66 25.64
N ILE A 10 -13.80 12.89 25.86
CA ILE A 10 -14.18 11.79 24.96
C ILE A 10 -14.53 12.29 23.56
N GLU A 11 -15.23 13.43 23.46
CA GLU A 11 -15.62 14.01 22.18
C GLU A 11 -14.40 14.57 21.42
N ASP A 12 -13.47 15.21 22.13
CA ASP A 12 -12.20 15.68 21.58
C ASP A 12 -11.32 14.52 21.09
N ILE A 13 -11.25 13.41 21.85
CA ILE A 13 -10.54 12.19 21.45
C ILE A 13 -11.20 11.58 20.21
N LYS A 14 -12.53 11.48 20.15
CA LYS A 14 -13.25 10.98 18.97
C LYS A 14 -12.99 11.84 17.73
N ASN A 15 -13.03 13.16 17.89
CA ASN A 15 -12.80 14.09 16.79
C ASN A 15 -11.37 13.99 16.25
N ARG A 16 -10.37 13.80 17.11
CA ARG A 16 -8.98 13.56 16.69
C ARG A 16 -8.81 12.20 16.04
N ASN A 17 -9.36 11.14 16.63
CA ASN A 17 -9.27 9.78 16.09
C ASN A 17 -9.92 9.67 14.70
N LYS A 18 -11.04 10.37 14.46
CA LYS A 18 -11.70 10.39 13.15
C LYS A 18 -10.81 10.94 12.03
N ARG A 19 -9.97 11.94 12.33
CA ARG A 19 -8.98 12.46 11.37
C ARG A 19 -7.87 11.45 11.12
N VAL A 20 -7.33 10.87 12.20
CA VAL A 20 -6.26 9.87 12.12
C VAL A 20 -6.72 8.59 11.40
N GLU A 21 -7.98 8.20 11.53
CA GLU A 21 -8.54 7.04 10.82
C GLU A 21 -8.74 7.31 9.32
N LEU A 22 -9.12 8.52 8.92
CA LEU A 22 -9.14 8.92 7.51
C LEU A 22 -7.72 8.94 6.90
N ASP A 23 -6.74 9.47 7.63
CA ASP A 23 -5.34 9.46 7.21
C ASP A 23 -4.76 8.05 7.18
N LYS A 24 -5.09 7.19 8.16
CA LYS A 24 -4.75 5.76 8.12
C LYS A 24 -5.40 5.06 6.96
N LEU A 25 -6.66 5.35 6.63
CA LEU A 25 -7.32 4.79 5.46
C LEU A 25 -6.59 5.21 4.19
N TRP A 26 -6.09 6.44 4.11
CA TRP A 26 -5.25 6.90 2.99
C TRP A 26 -3.87 6.20 2.95
N GLU A 27 -3.15 6.12 4.07
CA GLU A 27 -1.85 5.43 4.14
C GLU A 27 -1.96 3.92 3.92
N THR A 28 -3.07 3.33 4.36
CA THR A 28 -3.37 1.90 4.21
C THR A 28 -4.02 1.61 2.86
N SER A 29 -4.65 2.61 2.23
CA SER A 29 -5.29 2.49 0.93
C SER A 29 -4.20 2.24 -0.11
N PHE A 30 -4.12 0.97 -0.48
CA PHE A 30 -4.12 0.47 -1.85
C PHE A 30 -3.55 1.37 -2.96
N THR A 31 -3.95 2.64 -3.07
CA THR A 31 -3.43 3.64 -4.01
C THR A 31 -1.91 3.66 -4.11
N ARG A 32 -1.18 3.71 -2.98
CA ARG A 32 0.30 3.75 -3.02
C ARG A 32 0.90 2.43 -3.48
N LYS A 33 0.30 1.30 -3.10
CA LYS A 33 0.74 -0.05 -3.53
C LYS A 33 0.46 -0.28 -5.01
N VAL A 34 -0.70 0.16 -5.49
CA VAL A 34 -1.10 0.09 -6.92
C VAL A 34 -0.21 0.99 -7.77
N LEU A 35 0.07 2.22 -7.31
CA LEU A 35 0.96 3.13 -8.02
C LEU A 35 2.38 2.56 -8.13
N ILE A 36 2.93 2.01 -7.04
CA ILE A 36 4.24 1.36 -7.06
C ILE A 36 4.20 0.15 -8.01
N ALA A 37 3.18 -0.70 -7.96
CA ALA A 37 3.06 -1.86 -8.83
C ALA A 37 2.99 -1.47 -10.33
N ILE A 38 2.24 -0.41 -10.68
CA ILE A 38 2.13 0.09 -12.05
C ILE A 38 3.47 0.67 -12.53
N LEU A 39 4.14 1.48 -11.69
CA LEU A 39 5.45 2.04 -12.04
C LEU A 39 6.50 0.94 -12.24
N THR A 40 6.52 -0.07 -11.36
CA THR A 40 7.42 -1.23 -11.50
C THR A 40 7.16 -1.98 -12.81
N TYR A 41 5.89 -2.21 -13.16
CA TYR A 41 5.54 -2.85 -14.43
C TYR A 41 6.04 -2.07 -15.64
N ILE A 42 5.82 -0.74 -15.67
CA ILE A 42 6.26 0.13 -16.77
C ILE A 42 7.79 0.09 -16.94
N VAL A 43 8.55 0.17 -15.85
CA VAL A 43 10.02 0.12 -15.89
C VAL A 43 10.52 -1.19 -16.50
N ILE A 44 9.92 -2.32 -16.11
CA ILE A 44 10.30 -3.65 -16.62
C ILE A 44 9.96 -3.80 -18.11
N VAL A 45 8.77 -3.31 -18.53
CA VAL A 45 8.36 -3.34 -19.95
C VAL A 45 9.32 -2.52 -20.82
N ILE A 46 9.72 -1.32 -20.37
CA ILE A 46 10.69 -0.48 -21.07
C ILE A 46 12.05 -1.19 -21.16
N PHE A 47 12.53 -1.77 -20.07
CA PHE A 47 13.80 -2.49 -20.05
C PHE A 47 13.80 -3.67 -21.06
N PHE A 48 12.72 -4.47 -21.11
CA PHE A 48 12.61 -5.58 -22.05
C PHE A 48 12.41 -5.14 -23.50
N TYR A 49 11.81 -3.98 -23.73
CA TYR A 49 11.73 -3.39 -25.07
C TYR A 49 13.13 -2.99 -25.59
N PHE A 50 13.96 -2.35 -24.76
CA PHE A 50 15.33 -1.99 -25.12
C PHE A 50 16.27 -3.20 -25.23
N ALA A 51 16.00 -4.28 -24.52
CA ALA A 51 16.80 -5.50 -24.54
C ALA A 51 16.49 -6.45 -25.74
N GLU A 52 15.60 -6.05 -26.67
CA GLU A 52 15.17 -6.84 -27.84
C GLU A 52 14.72 -8.27 -27.51
N LEU A 53 14.17 -8.48 -26.31
CA LEU A 53 13.70 -9.80 -25.88
C LEU A 53 12.41 -10.18 -26.62
N PRO A 54 12.24 -11.44 -27.05
CA PRO A 54 11.01 -11.88 -27.67
C PRO A 54 9.85 -11.78 -26.66
N ARG A 55 8.74 -11.16 -27.09
CA ARG A 55 7.49 -10.98 -26.31
C ARG A 55 7.68 -10.18 -24.99
N PRO A 56 8.09 -8.90 -25.06
CA PRO A 56 8.41 -8.08 -23.88
C PRO A 56 7.23 -7.87 -22.91
N PHE A 57 5.99 -7.84 -23.41
CA PHE A 57 4.78 -7.74 -22.58
C PHE A 57 4.47 -8.99 -21.76
N VAL A 58 4.93 -10.17 -22.20
CA VAL A 58 4.71 -11.44 -21.50
C VAL A 58 5.83 -11.71 -20.52
N ASN A 59 7.08 -11.47 -20.92
CA ASN A 59 8.22 -11.68 -20.03
C ASN A 59 8.20 -10.74 -18.83
N SER A 60 7.71 -9.50 -18.99
CA SER A 60 7.64 -8.50 -17.91
C SER A 60 6.65 -8.85 -16.78
N ILE A 61 5.79 -9.83 -16.99
CA ILE A 61 4.87 -10.36 -15.97
C ILE A 61 5.63 -11.11 -14.88
N VAL A 62 6.72 -11.84 -15.22
CA VAL A 62 7.47 -12.67 -14.27
C VAL A 62 8.15 -11.83 -13.16
N PRO A 63 8.93 -10.77 -13.47
CA PRO A 63 9.54 -9.95 -12.43
C PRO A 63 8.51 -9.08 -11.70
N SER A 64 7.43 -8.65 -12.36
CA SER A 64 6.34 -7.89 -11.72
C SER A 64 5.58 -8.73 -10.68
N LEU A 65 5.26 -9.99 -11.02
CA LEU A 65 4.66 -10.94 -10.07
C LEU A 65 5.63 -11.29 -8.93
N ALA A 66 6.91 -11.47 -9.21
CA ALA A 66 7.92 -11.74 -8.18
C ALA A 66 8.03 -10.59 -7.16
N PHE A 67 7.99 -9.34 -7.63
CA PHE A 67 7.99 -8.17 -6.75
C PHE A 67 6.71 -8.08 -5.90
N VAL A 68 5.54 -8.26 -6.50
CA VAL A 68 4.26 -8.25 -5.77
C VAL A 68 4.21 -9.38 -4.73
N LEU A 69 4.62 -10.60 -5.11
CA LEU A 69 4.71 -11.74 -4.19
C LEU A 69 5.69 -11.47 -3.04
N SER A 70 6.84 -10.86 -3.29
CA SER A 70 7.79 -10.45 -2.24
C SER A 70 7.16 -9.48 -1.23
N THR A 71 6.42 -8.48 -1.71
CA THR A 71 5.74 -7.51 -0.83
C THR A 71 4.58 -8.12 -0.03
N LEU A 72 3.89 -9.13 -0.57
CA LEU A 72 2.83 -9.86 0.13
C LEU A 72 3.38 -10.85 1.17
N THR A 73 4.50 -11.51 0.87
CA THR A 73 5.12 -12.51 1.76
C THR A 73 5.54 -11.87 3.08
N LEU A 74 6.21 -10.71 3.05
CA LEU A 74 6.59 -9.96 4.26
C LEU A 74 5.37 -9.50 5.10
N ASN A 75 4.26 -9.19 4.44
CA ASN A 75 3.04 -8.74 5.11
C ASN A 75 2.27 -9.90 5.78
N LEU A 76 2.43 -11.13 5.27
CA LEU A 76 1.87 -12.35 5.86
C LEU A 76 2.65 -12.77 7.10
N PHE A 77 3.99 -12.70 7.06
CA PHE A 77 4.84 -13.05 8.21
C PHE A 77 4.72 -12.07 9.39
N LYS A 78 4.36 -10.81 9.15
CA LYS A 78 4.15 -9.81 10.21
C LYS A 78 2.86 -10.03 11.02
N LYS A 79 1.94 -10.91 10.57
CA LYS A 79 0.67 -11.16 11.27
C LYS A 79 0.73 -12.33 12.28
N SER A 80 1.89 -12.98 12.43
CA SER A 80 2.05 -14.15 13.30
C SER A 80 3.11 -13.99 14.40
N GLY A 81 3.56 -12.77 14.71
CA GLY A 81 4.49 -12.47 15.79
C GLY A 81 3.96 -11.41 16.74
#